data_AF-V9II77-F1
#
_entry.id   AF-V9II77-F1
#
_cell.length_a   1.000
_cell.length_b   1.000
_cell.length_c   1.000
_cell.angle_alpha   90.00
_cell.angle_beta   90.00
_cell.angle_gamma   90.00
#
_symmetry.space_group_name_H-M   'P 1'
#
loop_
_entity.id
_entity.type
_entity.pdbx_description
1 polymer ?
#
loop_
_entity_poly.entity_id
_entity_poly.type
_entity_poly.pdbx_seq_one_letter_code
_entity_poly.pdbx_strand_id
1 'polypeptide(L)'
;MLMHLQQLRKRKFTSLWEAVTKRVLAHIPETSLADQDIINAVIKERPFIVYKIKCTWNIQLSDHTISDICYRDTSQISIIHWNSPRKQDVYNKHINEFRKLHRVFLEMDGNLLRRRLFGCDKHETVSQYNESSPCRDFTKGATMLYRTHPFLLEYEYNVYTPADVALITQCSVERIPLLEDLSKHWPGTISVALYLTDAEVQNFLEFVRGSIELRNRKNIAYHVVYKDGELYPINYLRNIAMSYISTPYIFQLDVDFLPQYRLHENLMNYIVKLNISESDKVALIVPAFETERYRFTFPADKDELLKFLKRGVLYTFRYHVWTQGHAATNYTYWRNTMEPYEVSWEPDFEPYIVVSRLAPRYDTRFIGFGWNKVSYLTHLTVLNYKYIVLPDTFIIHRPHAPSLDIGKFRTDSIYRSCLKKIER
;
A
#
# COMPACT_ATOMS: atom_id res chain seq x y z
N MET A 1 28.71 1.06 -12.53
CA MET A 1 29.48 1.63 -13.65
C MET A 1 29.02 3.07 -13.89
N LEU A 2 29.92 4.02 -14.13
CA LEU A 2 29.54 5.36 -14.59
C LEU A 2 29.43 5.33 -16.12
N MET A 3 28.28 5.72 -16.67
CA MET A 3 27.99 5.58 -18.10
C MET A 3 27.74 6.93 -18.76
N HIS A 4 28.46 7.23 -19.84
CA HIS A 4 28.19 8.40 -20.67
C HIS A 4 27.05 8.10 -21.66
N LEU A 5 25.80 8.20 -21.20
CA LEU A 5 24.61 7.77 -21.94
C LEU A 5 24.50 8.36 -23.36
N GLN A 6 24.84 9.65 -23.54
CA GLN A 6 24.82 10.30 -24.86
C GLN A 6 25.81 9.66 -25.85
N GLN A 7 27.03 9.33 -25.40
CA GLN A 7 28.03 8.67 -26.25
C GLN A 7 27.62 7.23 -26.57
N LEU A 8 27.06 6.50 -25.59
CA LEU A 8 26.55 5.15 -25.81
C LEU A 8 25.45 5.14 -26.88
N ARG A 9 24.51 6.10 -26.84
CA ARG A 9 23.47 6.25 -27.88
C ARG A 9 24.05 6.63 -29.23
N LYS A 10 24.92 7.65 -29.30
CA LYS A 10 25.56 8.10 -30.55
C LYS A 10 26.34 6.97 -31.24
N ARG A 11 26.99 6.12 -30.45
CA ARG A 11 27.79 4.98 -30.93
C ARG A 11 26.98 3.69 -31.10
N LYS A 12 25.64 3.74 -30.95
CA LYS A 12 24.75 2.58 -31.06
C LYS A 12 25.21 1.39 -30.20
N PHE A 13 25.53 1.66 -28.92
CA PHE A 13 26.07 0.66 -28.00
C PHE A 13 25.19 -0.59 -27.89
N THR A 14 23.87 -0.47 -27.98
CA THR A 14 22.94 -1.62 -27.98
C THR A 14 23.25 -2.59 -29.12
N SER A 15 23.47 -2.10 -30.33
CA SER A 15 23.81 -2.96 -31.48
C SER A 15 25.19 -3.59 -31.32
N LEU A 16 26.16 -2.86 -30.76
CA LEU A 16 27.47 -3.41 -30.42
C LEU A 16 27.36 -4.53 -29.38
N TRP A 17 26.59 -4.29 -28.33
CA TRP A 17 26.29 -5.26 -27.28
C TRP A 17 25.71 -6.54 -27.87
N GLU A 18 24.60 -6.45 -28.61
CA GLU A 18 23.94 -7.61 -29.23
C GLU A 18 24.87 -8.38 -30.16
N ALA A 19 25.68 -7.68 -30.97
CA ALA A 19 26.62 -8.31 -31.87
C ALA A 19 27.71 -9.08 -31.13
N VAL A 20 28.28 -8.50 -30.05
CA VAL A 20 29.26 -9.18 -29.20
C VAL A 20 28.61 -10.35 -28.46
N THR A 21 27.40 -10.19 -27.91
CA THR A 21 26.65 -11.26 -27.25
C THR A 21 26.48 -12.46 -28.17
N LYS A 22 25.96 -12.25 -29.39
CA LYS A 22 25.78 -13.33 -30.39
C LYS A 22 27.10 -14.04 -30.72
N ARG A 23 28.20 -13.28 -30.85
CA ARG A 23 29.51 -13.84 -31.15
C ARG A 23 30.07 -14.66 -30.00
N VAL A 24 29.98 -14.14 -28.77
CA VAL A 24 30.47 -14.81 -27.56
C VAL A 24 29.68 -16.08 -27.29
N LEU A 25 28.35 -16.02 -27.33
CA LEU A 25 27.47 -17.18 -27.12
C LEU A 25 27.55 -18.23 -28.24
N ALA A 26 28.17 -17.90 -29.39
CA ALA A 26 28.50 -18.92 -30.39
C ALA A 26 29.71 -19.79 -29.97
N HIS A 27 30.50 -19.36 -28.99
CA HIS A 27 31.74 -20.02 -28.57
C HIS A 27 31.73 -20.50 -27.12
N ILE A 28 30.84 -19.96 -26.28
CA ILE A 28 30.62 -20.43 -24.90
C ILE A 28 29.19 -20.99 -24.77
N PRO A 29 29.01 -22.16 -24.12
CA PRO A 29 27.70 -22.79 -23.99
C PRO A 29 26.75 -21.99 -23.10
N GLU A 30 27.29 -21.28 -22.11
CA GLU A 30 26.54 -20.41 -21.19
C GLU A 30 27.47 -19.34 -20.59
N THR A 31 26.88 -18.26 -20.08
CA THR A 31 27.60 -17.24 -19.29
C THR A 31 27.56 -17.60 -17.81
N SER A 32 28.70 -17.57 -17.13
CA SER A 32 28.78 -17.85 -15.70
C SER A 32 28.38 -16.64 -14.84
N LEU A 33 28.59 -15.42 -15.34
CA LEU A 33 28.27 -14.16 -14.66
C LEU A 33 27.24 -13.32 -15.44
N ALA A 34 26.40 -13.98 -16.25
CA ALA A 34 25.32 -13.38 -17.02
C ALA A 34 25.80 -12.15 -17.85
N ASP A 35 25.19 -11.00 -17.62
CA ASP A 35 25.48 -9.74 -18.31
C ASP A 35 26.91 -9.23 -18.08
N GLN A 36 27.54 -9.57 -16.94
CA GLN A 36 28.91 -9.14 -16.65
C GLN A 36 29.93 -9.76 -17.61
N ASP A 37 29.74 -11.02 -18.03
CA ASP A 37 30.61 -11.67 -19.02
C ASP A 37 30.52 -10.98 -20.37
N ILE A 38 29.32 -10.55 -20.76
CA ILE A 38 29.09 -9.82 -22.00
C ILE A 38 29.72 -8.42 -21.93
N ILE A 39 29.56 -7.69 -20.81
CA ILE A 39 30.25 -6.41 -20.59
C ILE A 39 31.76 -6.60 -20.77
N ASN A 40 32.33 -7.62 -20.12
CA ASN A 40 33.76 -7.89 -20.19
C ASN A 40 34.22 -8.25 -21.61
N ALA A 41 33.42 -8.99 -22.37
CA ALA A 41 33.71 -9.30 -23.77
C ALA A 41 33.69 -8.04 -24.65
N VAL A 42 32.70 -7.15 -24.48
CA VAL A 42 32.64 -5.88 -25.20
C VAL A 42 33.86 -5.02 -24.88
N ILE A 43 34.25 -4.94 -23.60
CA ILE A 43 35.44 -4.21 -23.16
C ILE A 43 36.72 -4.83 -23.73
N LYS A 44 36.81 -6.16 -23.78
CA LYS A 44 37.95 -6.89 -24.36
C LYS A 44 38.10 -6.61 -25.85
N GLU A 45 37.00 -6.59 -26.61
CA GLU A 45 37.03 -6.23 -28.04
C GLU A 45 37.28 -4.73 -28.28
N ARG A 46 36.87 -3.87 -27.35
CA ARG A 46 36.86 -2.40 -27.51
C ARG A 46 37.42 -1.71 -26.26
N PRO A 47 38.70 -1.88 -25.90
CA PRO A 47 39.23 -1.41 -24.61
C PRO A 47 39.16 0.11 -24.41
N PHE A 48 39.19 0.87 -25.52
CA PHE A 48 39.14 2.35 -25.52
C PHE A 48 37.79 2.95 -25.09
N ILE A 49 36.74 2.14 -24.91
CA ILE A 49 35.43 2.65 -24.46
C ILE A 49 35.36 2.84 -22.95
N VAL A 50 36.35 2.32 -22.20
CA VAL A 50 36.34 2.32 -20.73
C VAL A 50 37.35 3.31 -20.20
N TYR A 51 36.89 4.13 -19.25
CA TYR A 51 37.76 4.87 -18.35
C TYR A 51 37.85 4.13 -17.01
N LYS A 52 39.07 3.71 -16.62
CA LYS A 52 39.29 3.01 -15.36
C LYS A 52 39.30 4.00 -14.19
N ILE A 53 38.47 3.75 -13.20
CA ILE A 53 38.45 4.50 -11.93
C ILE A 53 39.24 3.74 -10.86
N LYS A 54 39.63 4.42 -9.78
CA LYS A 54 40.29 3.79 -8.63
C LYS A 54 39.38 2.70 -8.05
N CYS A 55 39.96 1.57 -7.64
CA CYS A 55 39.18 0.45 -7.10
C CYS A 55 38.45 0.78 -5.77
N THR A 56 38.83 1.86 -5.07
CA THR A 56 38.10 2.38 -3.89
C THR A 56 36.65 2.80 -4.19
N TRP A 57 36.29 2.98 -5.46
CA TRP A 57 34.92 3.25 -5.92
C TRP A 57 34.10 1.98 -6.20
N ASN A 58 34.65 0.79 -5.95
CA ASN A 58 33.95 -0.49 -6.08
C ASN A 58 34.71 -1.57 -5.29
N ILE A 59 34.75 -1.45 -3.96
CA ILE A 59 35.34 -2.46 -3.07
C ILE A 59 34.41 -3.67 -3.04
N GLN A 60 34.75 -4.68 -3.84
CA GLN A 60 33.99 -5.93 -3.97
C GLN A 60 34.24 -6.84 -2.78
N LEU A 61 33.18 -7.17 -2.05
CA LEU A 61 33.19 -8.09 -0.92
C LEU A 61 32.62 -9.44 -1.35
N SER A 62 33.52 -10.36 -1.69
CA SER A 62 33.23 -11.74 -2.08
C SER A 62 33.92 -12.76 -1.17
N ASP A 63 33.63 -14.05 -1.37
CA ASP A 63 34.27 -15.16 -0.65
C ASP A 63 35.80 -15.17 -0.86
N HIS A 64 36.28 -14.57 -1.96
CA HIS A 64 37.69 -14.37 -2.29
C HIS A 64 37.95 -12.88 -2.57
N THR A 65 37.77 -12.04 -1.56
CA THR A 65 37.95 -10.59 -1.69
C THR A 65 39.41 -10.24 -1.98
N ILE A 66 39.71 -9.82 -3.22
CA ILE A 66 41.03 -9.28 -3.63
C ILE A 66 41.05 -7.75 -3.44
N SER A 67 39.91 -7.11 -3.22
CA SER A 67 39.82 -5.64 -3.13
C SER A 67 40.29 -5.07 -1.78
N ASP A 68 40.74 -5.90 -0.84
CA ASP A 68 41.26 -5.50 0.47
C ASP A 68 42.60 -4.75 0.42
N ILE A 69 43.38 -4.98 -0.63
CA ILE A 69 44.63 -4.23 -0.93
C ILE A 69 44.36 -2.85 -1.53
N CYS A 70 43.13 -2.54 -1.96
CA CYS A 70 42.80 -1.27 -2.63
C CYS A 70 42.79 -0.05 -1.71
N TYR A 71 42.80 -0.26 -0.40
CA TYR A 71 42.74 0.80 0.59
C TYR A 71 43.53 0.40 1.83
N ARG A 72 44.14 1.39 2.49
CA ARG A 72 44.81 1.19 3.79
C ARG A 72 43.89 1.53 4.96
N ASP A 73 43.03 2.51 4.76
CA ASP A 73 42.12 3.10 5.75
C ASP A 73 40.70 3.17 5.15
N THR A 74 39.67 2.99 5.98
CA THR A 74 38.26 3.00 5.54
C THR A 74 37.80 4.37 5.03
N SER A 75 38.44 5.46 5.45
CA SER A 75 38.21 6.83 4.94
C SER A 75 38.50 7.00 3.45
N GLN A 76 39.30 6.10 2.85
CA GLN A 76 39.61 6.12 1.42
C GLN A 76 38.53 5.47 0.55
N ILE A 77 37.61 4.73 1.17
CA ILE A 77 36.57 3.95 0.49
C ILE A 77 35.41 4.88 0.13
N SER A 78 34.98 4.82 -1.13
CA SER A 78 33.80 5.56 -1.59
C SER A 78 32.57 4.66 -1.74
N ILE A 79 32.74 3.41 -2.19
CA ILE A 79 31.63 2.47 -2.40
C ILE A 79 32.04 1.06 -1.96
N ILE A 80 31.22 0.48 -1.09
CA ILE A 80 31.29 -0.94 -0.67
C ILE A 80 30.27 -1.72 -1.49
N HIS A 81 30.68 -2.84 -2.07
CA HIS A 81 29.84 -3.66 -2.94
C HIS A 81 29.78 -5.10 -2.43
N TRP A 82 28.63 -5.47 -1.84
CA TRP A 82 28.33 -6.82 -1.35
C TRP A 82 27.95 -7.77 -2.50
N ASN A 83 28.93 -8.28 -3.23
CA ASN A 83 28.70 -9.10 -4.43
C ASN A 83 28.70 -10.62 -4.19
N SER A 84 29.04 -11.12 -2.99
CA SER A 84 28.87 -12.54 -2.67
C SER A 84 27.39 -12.96 -2.67
N PRO A 85 27.04 -14.18 -3.14
CA PRO A 85 25.74 -14.78 -2.89
C PRO A 85 25.40 -14.88 -1.39
N ARG A 86 26.43 -15.05 -0.53
CA ARG A 86 26.29 -15.07 0.94
C ARG A 86 26.17 -13.68 1.56
N LYS A 87 26.18 -12.63 0.73
CA LYS A 87 26.01 -11.23 1.11
C LYS A 87 27.02 -10.79 2.17
N GLN A 88 26.58 -10.69 3.43
CA GLN A 88 27.38 -10.18 4.54
C GLN A 88 28.33 -11.22 5.14
N ASP A 89 28.16 -12.50 4.81
CA ASP A 89 29.01 -13.58 5.27
C ASP A 89 30.24 -13.75 4.36
N VAL A 90 31.15 -12.78 4.44
CA VAL A 90 32.39 -12.69 3.65
C VAL A 90 33.55 -12.26 4.54
N TYR A 91 34.78 -12.56 4.11
CA TYR A 91 36.01 -12.20 4.83
C TYR A 91 36.56 -10.86 4.36
N ASN A 92 36.82 -9.95 5.30
CA ASN A 92 37.53 -8.70 5.05
C ASN A 92 38.09 -8.12 6.37
N LYS A 93 39.25 -7.44 6.32
CA LYS A 93 39.89 -6.83 7.50
C LYS A 93 39.01 -5.80 8.25
N HIS A 94 38.03 -5.17 7.60
CA HIS A 94 37.06 -4.25 8.23
C HIS A 94 35.61 -4.76 8.18
N ILE A 95 35.40 -6.08 8.06
CA ILE A 95 34.07 -6.65 7.83
C ILE A 95 33.03 -6.24 8.91
N ASN A 96 33.44 -6.16 10.17
CA ASN A 96 32.53 -5.81 11.27
C ASN A 96 32.05 -4.36 11.16
N GLU A 97 32.90 -3.44 10.71
CA GLU A 97 32.54 -2.04 10.45
C GLU A 97 31.60 -1.94 9.25
N PHE A 98 31.88 -2.66 8.17
CA PHE A 98 31.01 -2.68 6.99
C PHE A 98 29.63 -3.26 7.27
N ARG A 99 29.54 -4.34 8.08
CA ARG A 99 28.25 -4.89 8.54
C ARG A 99 27.47 -3.88 9.37
N LYS A 100 28.15 -3.13 10.26
CA LYS A 100 27.53 -2.04 11.03
C LYS A 100 27.02 -0.93 10.10
N LEU A 101 27.81 -0.46 9.14
CA LEU A 101 27.39 0.55 8.16
C LEU A 101 26.19 0.09 7.34
N HIS A 102 26.21 -1.15 6.84
CA HIS A 102 25.07 -1.72 6.13
C HIS A 102 23.80 -1.72 7.00
N ARG A 103 23.90 -2.11 8.27
CA ARG A 103 22.77 -2.08 9.21
C ARG A 103 22.27 -0.66 9.44
N VAL A 104 23.16 0.31 9.60
CA VAL A 104 22.79 1.73 9.72
C VAL A 104 21.96 2.20 8.52
N PHE A 105 22.38 1.86 7.29
CA PHE A 105 21.61 2.25 6.10
C PHE A 105 20.27 1.50 5.97
N LEU A 106 20.18 0.24 6.42
CA LEU A 106 18.91 -0.48 6.46
C LEU A 106 17.92 0.08 7.49
N GLU A 107 18.43 0.54 8.64
CA GLU A 107 17.63 1.10 9.72
C GLU A 107 17.37 2.61 9.56
N MET A 108 18.03 3.25 8.58
CA MET A 108 17.88 4.68 8.32
C MET A 108 16.50 4.98 7.76
N ASP A 109 15.83 5.97 8.35
CA ASP A 109 14.61 6.54 7.77
C ASP A 109 14.93 7.20 6.43
N GLY A 110 14.42 6.63 5.35
CA GLY A 110 14.64 7.14 4.00
C GLY A 110 14.12 8.57 3.80
N ASN A 111 13.18 9.04 4.64
CA ASN A 111 12.69 10.42 4.60
C ASN A 111 13.76 11.42 5.04
N LEU A 112 14.81 11.00 5.77
CA LEU A 112 15.95 11.87 6.08
C LEU A 112 16.62 12.39 4.80
N LEU A 113 16.68 11.58 3.73
CA LEU A 113 17.27 11.97 2.46
C LEU A 113 16.42 12.97 1.66
N ARG A 114 15.15 13.13 2.03
CA ARG A 114 14.25 14.17 1.49
C ARG A 114 14.40 15.49 2.23
N ARG A 115 15.04 15.47 3.40
CA ARG A 115 15.43 16.66 4.14
C ARG A 115 16.78 17.14 3.64
N ARG A 116 16.99 18.44 3.68
CA ARG A 116 18.29 19.03 3.39
C ARG A 116 19.22 18.78 4.57
N LEU A 117 19.91 17.64 4.55
CA LEU A 117 20.88 17.26 5.59
C LEU A 117 22.19 18.07 5.49
N PHE A 118 22.50 18.57 4.29
CA PHE A 118 23.71 19.34 4.02
C PHE A 118 23.35 20.67 3.34
N GLY A 119 23.94 21.77 3.83
CA GLY A 119 23.81 23.07 3.18
C GLY A 119 24.48 23.04 1.80
N CYS A 120 23.75 23.43 0.76
CA CYS A 120 24.32 23.74 -0.55
C CYS A 120 24.00 25.20 -0.85
N ASP A 121 24.97 26.08 -1.11
CA ASP A 121 24.69 27.52 -1.30
C ASP A 121 23.71 27.78 -2.46
N LYS A 122 22.43 27.99 -2.13
CA LYS A 122 21.42 28.78 -2.87
C LYS A 122 20.33 29.26 -1.92
N HIS A 123 20.03 30.54 -2.03
CA HIS A 123 18.83 31.19 -1.50
C HIS A 123 17.59 30.50 -2.07
N GLU A 124 16.78 29.89 -1.21
CA GLU A 124 15.43 29.49 -1.56
C GLU A 124 14.55 29.52 -0.30
N THR A 125 13.31 29.97 -0.51
CA THR A 125 12.30 30.32 0.47
C THR A 125 12.03 29.19 1.47
N VAL A 126 12.27 29.49 2.75
CA VAL A 126 11.80 28.70 3.90
C VAL A 126 10.32 28.39 3.72
N SER A 127 9.93 27.14 3.97
CA SER A 127 8.55 26.67 3.74
C SER A 127 7.51 27.62 4.33
N GLN A 128 6.46 27.93 3.56
CA GLN A 128 5.33 28.81 3.90
C GLN A 128 4.43 28.31 5.05
N TYR A 129 4.87 27.34 5.87
CA TYR A 129 4.05 26.86 6.97
C TYR A 129 4.27 27.74 8.19
N ASN A 130 3.18 28.28 8.72
CA ASN A 130 3.21 28.94 10.01
C ASN A 130 3.43 27.88 11.10
N GLU A 131 4.69 27.70 11.52
CA GLU A 131 5.09 26.76 12.58
C GLU A 131 4.33 26.98 13.90
N SER A 132 3.78 28.18 14.12
CA SER A 132 2.97 28.50 15.30
C SER A 132 1.48 28.13 15.16
N SER A 133 1.03 27.67 13.98
CA SER A 133 -0.37 27.32 13.75
C SER A 133 -0.79 26.09 14.57
N PRO A 134 -1.87 26.14 15.35
CA PRO A 134 -2.40 24.97 16.05
C PRO A 134 -2.82 23.82 15.11
N CYS A 135 -3.10 24.13 13.84
CA CYS A 135 -3.50 23.15 12.81
C CYS A 135 -2.34 22.75 11.88
N ARG A 136 -1.09 22.96 12.32
CA ARG A 136 0.10 22.67 11.51
C ARG A 136 0.11 21.23 11.00
N ASP A 137 -0.19 20.25 11.84
CA ASP A 137 -0.07 18.83 11.48
C ASP A 137 -1.08 18.44 10.38
N PHE A 138 -2.30 18.99 10.44
CA PHE A 138 -3.28 18.86 9.36
C PHE A 138 -2.81 19.55 8.06
N THR A 139 -2.32 20.78 8.17
CA THR A 139 -1.88 21.57 7.00
C THR A 139 -0.70 20.89 6.30
N LYS A 140 0.30 20.49 7.08
CA LYS A 140 1.50 19.80 6.60
C LYS A 140 1.14 18.45 5.98
N GLY A 141 0.33 17.66 6.68
CA GLY A 141 -0.13 16.36 6.19
C GLY A 141 -0.91 16.48 4.87
N ALA A 142 -1.81 17.46 4.76
CA ALA A 142 -2.67 17.63 3.58
C ALA A 142 -1.87 17.90 2.29
N THR A 143 -0.71 18.54 2.43
CA THR A 143 0.21 18.86 1.34
C THR A 143 1.36 17.86 1.19
N MET A 144 1.43 16.85 2.06
CA MET A 144 2.57 15.95 2.11
C MET A 144 2.59 14.99 0.93
N LEU A 145 3.73 14.96 0.22
CA LEU A 145 3.98 13.94 -0.79
C LEU A 145 4.71 12.76 -0.15
N TYR A 146 3.96 11.74 0.24
CA TYR A 146 4.51 10.54 0.84
C TYR A 146 5.42 9.77 -0.11
N ARG A 147 6.44 9.10 0.43
CA ARG A 147 7.21 8.12 -0.35
C ARG A 147 6.32 6.90 -0.53
N THR A 148 6.15 6.48 -1.77
CA THR A 148 5.30 5.33 -2.09
C THR A 148 6.07 4.35 -2.96
N HIS A 149 6.07 3.09 -2.54
CA HIS A 149 6.60 1.96 -3.28
C HIS A 149 5.41 1.08 -3.71
N PRO A 150 4.89 1.27 -4.93
CA PRO A 150 3.82 0.41 -5.43
C PRO A 150 4.36 -0.98 -5.75
N PHE A 151 3.52 -2.02 -5.55
CA PHE A 151 3.86 -3.41 -5.88
C PHE A 151 5.17 -3.89 -5.24
N LEU A 152 5.24 -3.81 -3.90
CA LEU A 152 6.38 -4.30 -3.12
C LEU A 152 6.68 -5.78 -3.41
N LEU A 153 5.64 -6.57 -3.64
CA LEU A 153 5.71 -7.97 -4.02
C LEU A 153 5.12 -8.16 -5.42
N GLU A 154 5.46 -9.30 -6.03
CA GLU A 154 4.93 -9.70 -7.32
C GLU A 154 3.39 -9.72 -7.30
N TYR A 155 2.81 -9.06 -8.29
CA TYR A 155 1.36 -8.98 -8.47
C TYR A 155 1.01 -9.47 -9.87
N GLU A 156 0.11 -10.44 -9.92
CA GLU A 156 -0.47 -10.98 -11.15
C GLU A 156 -1.99 -10.89 -11.08
N TYR A 157 -2.58 -10.29 -12.10
CA TYR A 157 -4.02 -10.21 -12.28
C TYR A 157 -4.39 -10.90 -13.59
N ASN A 158 -4.82 -12.16 -13.47
CA ASN A 158 -4.99 -13.05 -14.62
C ASN A 158 -6.48 -13.26 -15.00
N VAL A 159 -7.43 -12.70 -14.24
CA VAL A 159 -8.86 -12.92 -14.46
C VAL A 159 -9.54 -11.58 -14.71
N TYR A 160 -9.76 -11.24 -15.97
CA TYR A 160 -10.51 -10.04 -16.35
C TYR A 160 -11.97 -10.39 -16.62
N THR A 161 -12.87 -10.04 -15.70
CA THR A 161 -14.30 -10.03 -15.99
C THR A 161 -14.82 -8.58 -15.92
N PRO A 162 -15.76 -8.16 -16.80
CA PRO A 162 -16.31 -6.81 -16.77
C PRO A 162 -17.03 -6.46 -15.46
N ALA A 163 -17.41 -7.46 -14.67
CA ALA A 163 -18.07 -7.30 -13.38
C ALA A 163 -17.13 -7.49 -12.18
N ASP A 164 -15.82 -7.72 -12.41
CA ASP A 164 -14.89 -8.05 -11.34
C ASP A 164 -14.73 -6.91 -10.32
N VAL A 165 -14.55 -7.30 -9.07
CA VAL A 165 -14.47 -6.41 -7.92
C VAL A 165 -13.14 -6.66 -7.19
N ALA A 166 -12.31 -5.63 -7.08
CA ALA A 166 -11.16 -5.68 -6.16
C ALA A 166 -11.56 -5.15 -4.79
N LEU A 167 -11.05 -5.78 -3.73
CA LEU A 167 -11.13 -5.25 -2.38
C LEU A 167 -10.01 -4.22 -2.17
N ILE A 168 -10.38 -3.02 -1.77
CA ILE A 168 -9.47 -1.91 -1.50
C ILE A 168 -9.40 -1.67 -0.01
N THR A 169 -8.20 -1.76 0.53
CA THR A 169 -7.98 -1.56 1.96
C THR A 169 -6.68 -0.81 2.24
N GLN A 170 -6.55 -0.36 3.48
CA GLN A 170 -5.36 0.25 4.01
C GLN A 170 -5.05 -0.40 5.36
N CYS A 171 -3.78 -0.51 5.69
CA CYS A 171 -3.35 -1.24 6.87
C CYS A 171 -2.12 -0.60 7.51
N SER A 172 -2.18 -0.43 8.82
CA SER A 172 -1.04 -0.03 9.64
C SER A 172 -0.30 -1.28 10.13
N VAL A 173 0.95 -1.11 10.59
CA VAL A 173 1.79 -2.23 11.05
C VAL A 173 1.11 -3.13 12.09
N GLU A 174 0.33 -2.55 13.01
CA GLU A 174 -0.34 -3.27 14.10
C GLU A 174 -1.51 -4.12 13.61
N ARG A 175 -2.02 -3.84 12.41
CA ARG A 175 -3.16 -4.53 11.79
C ARG A 175 -2.75 -5.54 10.72
N ILE A 176 -1.45 -5.72 10.46
CA ILE A 176 -0.94 -6.71 9.50
C ILE A 176 -1.55 -8.11 9.71
N PRO A 177 -1.69 -8.64 10.95
CA PRO A 177 -2.30 -9.95 11.15
C PRO A 177 -3.76 -10.04 10.66
N LEU A 178 -4.52 -8.93 10.69
CA LEU A 178 -5.90 -8.89 10.23
C LEU A 178 -6.01 -9.03 8.70
N LEU A 179 -4.97 -8.61 7.97
CA LEU A 179 -4.91 -8.75 6.51
C LEU A 179 -4.91 -10.23 6.08
N GLU A 180 -4.22 -11.10 6.83
CA GLU A 180 -4.22 -12.53 6.56
C GLU A 180 -5.63 -13.12 6.71
N ASP A 181 -6.34 -12.80 7.79
CA ASP A 181 -7.72 -13.26 8.00
C ASP A 181 -8.69 -12.69 6.96
N LEU A 182 -8.54 -11.41 6.60
CA LEU A 182 -9.32 -10.80 5.51
C LEU A 182 -9.10 -11.55 4.19
N SER A 183 -7.85 -11.93 3.89
CA SER A 183 -7.51 -12.63 2.65
C SER A 183 -8.20 -14.00 2.56
N LYS A 184 -8.40 -14.70 3.68
CA LYS A 184 -9.13 -15.99 3.70
C LYS A 184 -10.61 -15.84 3.32
N HIS A 185 -11.20 -14.69 3.62
CA HIS A 185 -12.60 -14.39 3.31
C HIS A 185 -12.79 -13.82 1.90
N TRP A 186 -11.73 -13.28 1.28
CA TRP A 186 -11.78 -12.64 -0.02
C TRP A 186 -10.85 -13.34 -1.04
N PRO A 187 -11.38 -14.24 -1.88
CA PRO A 187 -10.59 -14.95 -2.89
C PRO A 187 -10.18 -14.03 -4.05
N GLY A 188 -10.95 -12.97 -4.32
CA GLY A 188 -10.71 -12.00 -5.39
C GLY A 188 -9.45 -11.14 -5.17
N THR A 189 -9.24 -10.20 -6.09
CA THR A 189 -8.11 -9.26 -6.02
C THR A 189 -8.19 -8.40 -4.76
N ILE A 190 -7.07 -8.22 -4.08
CA ILE A 190 -6.93 -7.28 -2.96
C ILE A 190 -5.88 -6.24 -3.35
N SER A 191 -6.16 -4.95 -3.15
CA SER A 191 -5.13 -3.92 -3.14
C SER A 191 -5.07 -3.29 -1.76
N VAL A 192 -3.87 -3.30 -1.19
CA VAL A 192 -3.61 -2.81 0.16
C VAL A 192 -2.52 -1.75 0.15
N ALA A 193 -2.83 -0.59 0.74
CA ALA A 193 -1.84 0.42 1.08
C ALA A 193 -1.36 0.22 2.51
N LEU A 194 -0.08 -0.11 2.68
CA LEU A 194 0.59 -0.36 3.95
C LEU A 194 1.30 0.90 4.44
N TYR A 195 0.97 1.39 5.63
CA TYR A 195 1.64 2.56 6.21
C TYR A 195 2.75 2.13 7.18
N LEU A 196 3.99 2.07 6.68
CA LEU A 196 5.13 1.40 7.35
C LEU A 196 6.40 2.29 7.39
N THR A 197 7.27 2.10 8.37
CA THR A 197 8.67 2.59 8.31
C THR A 197 9.53 1.71 7.42
N ASP A 198 10.73 2.17 7.02
CA ASP A 198 11.69 1.32 6.28
C ASP A 198 12.02 0.02 7.02
N ALA A 199 12.19 0.08 8.34
CA ALA A 199 12.44 -1.09 9.17
C ALA A 199 11.22 -2.04 9.21
N GLU A 200 10.01 -1.50 9.33
CA GLU A 200 8.77 -2.29 9.37
C GLU A 200 8.50 -3.03 8.05
N VAL A 201 8.98 -2.52 6.90
CA VAL A 201 8.88 -3.22 5.61
C VAL A 201 9.58 -4.58 5.65
N GLN A 202 10.74 -4.69 6.31
CA GLN A 202 11.44 -5.97 6.41
C GLN A 202 10.62 -6.98 7.23
N ASN A 203 10.08 -6.55 8.37
CA ASN A 203 9.20 -7.38 9.20
C ASN A 203 7.95 -7.84 8.42
N PHE A 204 7.38 -6.94 7.61
CA PHE A 204 6.24 -7.28 6.75
C PHE A 204 6.59 -8.33 5.68
N LEU A 205 7.76 -8.23 5.04
CA LEU A 205 8.23 -9.23 4.07
C LEU A 205 8.43 -10.60 4.71
N GLU A 206 8.97 -10.65 5.93
CA GLU A 206 9.11 -11.89 6.70
C GLU A 206 7.75 -12.47 7.08
N PHE A 207 6.81 -11.63 7.53
CA PHE A 207 5.44 -12.04 7.82
C PHE A 207 4.75 -12.70 6.61
N VAL A 208 4.80 -12.06 5.43
CA VAL A 208 4.19 -12.62 4.21
C VAL A 208 4.84 -13.95 3.83
N ARG A 209 6.17 -14.07 3.91
CA ARG A 209 6.88 -15.33 3.60
C ARG A 209 6.51 -16.46 4.57
N GLY A 210 6.27 -16.13 5.83
CA GLY A 210 5.85 -17.08 6.87
C GLY A 210 4.39 -17.51 6.76
N SER A 211 3.52 -16.65 6.22
CA SER A 211 2.09 -16.93 6.05
C SER A 211 1.84 -17.92 4.90
N ILE A 212 1.15 -19.02 5.20
CA ILE A 212 0.74 -20.01 4.20
C ILE A 212 -0.25 -19.40 3.20
N GLU A 213 -1.14 -18.54 3.70
CA GLU A 213 -2.19 -17.89 2.90
C GLU A 213 -1.62 -16.81 1.98
N LEU A 214 -0.72 -15.97 2.48
CA LEU A 214 -0.24 -14.81 1.73
C LEU A 214 0.91 -15.13 0.78
N ARG A 215 1.84 -16.03 1.16
CA ARG A 215 3.08 -16.28 0.38
C ARG A 215 2.84 -16.71 -1.07
N ASN A 216 1.73 -17.40 -1.33
CA ASN A 216 1.41 -17.97 -2.63
C ASN A 216 0.40 -17.10 -3.43
N ARG A 217 -0.17 -16.06 -2.81
CA ARG A 217 -1.19 -15.23 -3.44
C ARG A 217 -0.58 -14.08 -4.22
N LYS A 218 -0.53 -14.25 -5.54
CA LYS A 218 -0.10 -13.19 -6.47
C LYS A 218 -1.22 -12.19 -6.82
N ASN A 219 -2.47 -12.44 -6.43
CA ASN A 219 -3.59 -11.52 -6.67
C ASN A 219 -3.77 -10.46 -5.56
N ILE A 220 -2.74 -10.23 -4.74
CA ILE A 220 -2.71 -9.19 -3.72
C ILE A 220 -1.66 -8.15 -4.09
N ALA A 221 -2.08 -6.92 -4.37
CA ALA A 221 -1.21 -5.79 -4.66
C ALA A 221 -0.83 -5.08 -3.36
N TYR A 222 0.44 -5.20 -2.95
CA TYR A 222 0.97 -4.56 -1.76
C TYR A 222 1.66 -3.24 -2.13
N HIS A 223 1.14 -2.12 -1.67
CA HIS A 223 1.73 -0.79 -1.89
C HIS A 223 2.22 -0.23 -0.56
N VAL A 224 3.51 0.06 -0.42
CA VAL A 224 4.02 0.68 0.82
C VAL A 224 3.98 2.18 0.68
N VAL A 225 3.35 2.84 1.66
CA VAL A 225 3.46 4.28 1.89
C VAL A 225 4.29 4.47 3.14
N TYR A 226 5.44 5.11 3.02
CA TYR A 226 6.35 5.22 4.15
C TYR A 226 5.87 6.26 5.14
N LYS A 227 5.94 5.93 6.43
CA LYS A 227 5.50 6.80 7.53
C LYS A 227 6.22 8.14 7.48
N ASP A 228 5.45 9.23 7.45
CA ASP A 228 5.95 10.61 7.55
C ASP A 228 4.84 11.51 8.13
N GLY A 229 5.18 12.33 9.12
CA GLY A 229 4.20 13.13 9.87
C GLY A 229 3.46 12.41 11.01
N GLU A 230 2.65 13.19 11.73
CA GLU A 230 2.08 12.81 13.05
C GLU A 230 0.68 12.19 13.01
N LEU A 231 -0.05 12.38 11.91
CA LEU A 231 -1.43 11.94 11.75
C LEU A 231 -1.53 10.89 10.65
N TYR A 232 -2.43 9.92 10.81
CA TYR A 232 -2.56 8.81 9.88
C TYR A 232 -3.22 9.25 8.56
N PRO A 233 -2.55 9.13 7.39
CA PRO A 233 -3.04 9.67 6.12
C PRO A 233 -4.04 8.74 5.42
N ILE A 234 -5.14 8.39 6.10
CA ILE A 234 -6.11 7.38 5.69
C ILE A 234 -6.62 7.55 4.26
N ASN A 235 -6.97 8.77 3.85
CA ASN A 235 -7.52 9.05 2.53
C ASN A 235 -6.44 8.99 1.43
N TYR A 236 -5.20 9.38 1.74
CA TYR A 236 -4.07 9.15 0.85
C TYR A 236 -3.84 7.65 0.62
N LEU A 237 -3.85 6.85 1.70
CA LEU A 237 -3.69 5.39 1.63
C LEU A 237 -4.80 4.73 0.80
N ARG A 238 -6.06 5.10 1.01
CA ARG A 238 -7.20 4.65 0.19
C ARG A 238 -6.97 4.97 -1.28
N ASN A 239 -6.57 6.20 -1.60
CA ASN A 239 -6.27 6.60 -2.98
C ASN A 239 -5.11 5.82 -3.60
N ILE A 240 -4.06 5.49 -2.83
CA ILE A 240 -2.95 4.65 -3.32
C ILE A 240 -3.46 3.26 -3.66
N ALA A 241 -4.24 2.62 -2.78
CA ALA A 241 -4.80 1.29 -3.04
C ALA A 241 -5.78 1.30 -4.23
N MET A 242 -6.51 2.39 -4.46
CA MET A 242 -7.38 2.53 -5.65
C MET A 242 -6.60 2.70 -6.97
N SER A 243 -5.41 3.31 -6.95
CA SER A 243 -4.78 3.87 -8.16
C SER A 243 -4.11 2.83 -9.07
N TYR A 244 -3.67 1.70 -8.52
CA TYR A 244 -2.78 0.76 -9.22
C TYR A 244 -3.47 -0.50 -9.72
N ILE A 245 -4.76 -0.67 -9.42
CA ILE A 245 -5.55 -1.82 -9.88
C ILE A 245 -6.34 -1.51 -11.15
N SER A 246 -6.56 -2.55 -11.96
CA SER A 246 -7.28 -2.48 -13.22
C SER A 246 -8.71 -3.02 -13.16
N THR A 247 -9.16 -3.55 -12.02
CA THR A 247 -10.52 -4.11 -11.88
C THR A 247 -11.59 -3.04 -12.16
N PRO A 248 -12.69 -3.38 -12.84
CA PRO A 248 -13.77 -2.43 -13.15
C PRO A 248 -14.42 -1.82 -11.91
N TYR A 249 -14.61 -2.64 -10.86
CA TYR A 249 -15.24 -2.21 -9.61
C TYR A 249 -14.30 -2.37 -8.43
N ILE A 250 -14.57 -1.58 -7.40
CA ILE A 250 -13.80 -1.55 -6.16
C ILE A 250 -14.72 -1.64 -4.95
N PHE A 251 -14.42 -2.56 -4.03
CA PHE A 251 -15.08 -2.67 -2.73
C PHE A 251 -14.18 -2.09 -1.65
N GLN A 252 -14.59 -0.96 -1.08
CA GLN A 252 -13.77 -0.22 -0.12
C GLN A 252 -14.06 -0.73 1.29
N LEU A 253 -13.07 -1.36 1.93
CA LEU A 253 -13.23 -2.05 3.21
C LEU A 253 -12.05 -1.78 4.13
N ASP A 254 -12.33 -1.46 5.39
CA ASP A 254 -11.28 -1.36 6.41
C ASP A 254 -10.77 -2.76 6.79
N VAL A 255 -9.47 -2.90 7.06
CA VAL A 255 -8.81 -4.21 7.24
C VAL A 255 -9.31 -5.01 8.46
N ASP A 256 -10.02 -4.36 9.37
CA ASP A 256 -10.62 -4.94 10.57
C ASP A 256 -12.04 -5.50 10.34
N PHE A 257 -12.53 -5.48 9.10
CA PHE A 257 -13.74 -6.18 8.70
C PHE A 257 -13.42 -7.52 8.04
N LEU A 258 -14.28 -8.50 8.29
CA LEU A 258 -14.33 -9.74 7.54
C LEU A 258 -15.60 -9.76 6.67
N PRO A 259 -15.47 -9.89 5.34
CA PRO A 259 -16.62 -10.08 4.47
C PRO A 259 -17.21 -11.49 4.66
N GLN A 260 -18.51 -11.63 4.40
CA GLN A 260 -19.09 -12.97 4.32
C GLN A 260 -18.38 -13.81 3.26
N TYR A 261 -18.33 -15.13 3.48
CA TYR A 261 -17.81 -16.03 2.45
C TYR A 261 -18.60 -15.86 1.16
N ARG A 262 -17.90 -15.96 0.02
CA ARG A 262 -18.49 -15.80 -1.34
C ARG A 262 -19.01 -14.40 -1.66
N LEU A 263 -18.70 -13.39 -0.83
CA LEU A 263 -19.12 -12.01 -1.11
C LEU A 263 -18.59 -11.51 -2.46
N HIS A 264 -17.35 -11.85 -2.83
CA HIS A 264 -16.76 -11.48 -4.12
C HIS A 264 -17.62 -11.95 -5.29
N GLU A 265 -18.01 -13.23 -5.33
CA GLU A 265 -18.90 -13.77 -6.36
C GLU A 265 -20.31 -13.14 -6.32
N ASN A 266 -20.87 -12.94 -5.12
CA ASN A 266 -22.20 -12.33 -4.97
C ASN A 266 -22.22 -10.90 -5.51
N LEU A 267 -21.18 -10.11 -5.26
CA LEU A 267 -21.07 -8.74 -5.77
C LEU A 267 -21.00 -8.71 -7.30
N MET A 268 -20.19 -9.59 -7.91
CA MET A 268 -20.14 -9.73 -9.37
C MET A 268 -21.51 -10.10 -9.95
N ASN A 269 -22.22 -11.03 -9.29
CA ASN A 269 -23.58 -11.42 -9.70
C ASN A 269 -24.57 -10.26 -9.60
N TYR A 270 -24.48 -9.41 -8.58
CA TYR A 270 -25.32 -8.22 -8.45
C TYR A 270 -25.04 -7.18 -9.53
N ILE A 271 -23.78 -6.93 -9.85
CA ILE A 271 -23.39 -6.02 -10.93
C ILE A 271 -24.01 -6.47 -12.26
N VAL A 272 -23.96 -7.78 -12.56
CA VAL A 272 -24.59 -8.36 -13.75
C VAL A 272 -26.12 -8.34 -13.66
N LYS A 273 -26.73 -8.79 -12.56
CA LYS A 273 -28.19 -8.85 -12.36
C LYS A 273 -28.85 -7.47 -12.48
N LEU A 274 -28.20 -6.44 -11.94
CA LEU A 274 -28.68 -5.06 -11.97
C LEU A 274 -28.26 -4.30 -13.24
N ASN A 275 -27.53 -4.96 -14.16
CA ASN A 275 -27.01 -4.38 -15.40
C ASN A 275 -26.25 -3.07 -15.18
N ILE A 276 -25.35 -3.06 -14.19
CA ILE A 276 -24.54 -1.89 -13.83
C ILE A 276 -23.31 -1.84 -14.74
N SER A 277 -23.07 -0.68 -15.33
CA SER A 277 -21.88 -0.33 -16.12
C SER A 277 -20.89 0.52 -15.32
N GLU A 278 -19.61 0.54 -15.72
CA GLU A 278 -18.58 1.37 -15.07
C GLU A 278 -18.88 2.88 -15.13
N SER A 279 -19.68 3.32 -16.10
CA SER A 279 -20.13 4.71 -16.23
C SER A 279 -21.30 5.06 -15.32
N ASP A 280 -22.00 4.07 -14.78
CA ASP A 280 -23.14 4.31 -13.92
C ASP A 280 -22.70 4.85 -12.56
N LYS A 281 -23.43 5.84 -12.08
CA LYS A 281 -23.22 6.44 -10.77
C LYS A 281 -24.00 5.66 -9.72
N VAL A 282 -23.55 4.43 -9.47
CA VAL A 282 -24.16 3.51 -8.49
C VAL A 282 -23.14 3.13 -7.43
N ALA A 283 -23.56 3.20 -6.18
CA ALA A 283 -22.86 2.69 -5.02
C ALA A 283 -23.69 1.56 -4.40
N LEU A 284 -23.20 0.32 -4.53
CA LEU A 284 -23.81 -0.84 -3.87
C LEU A 284 -23.36 -0.87 -2.42
N ILE A 285 -24.29 -0.85 -1.48
CA ILE A 285 -24.02 -0.88 -0.04
C ILE A 285 -24.00 -2.33 0.43
N VAL A 286 -22.91 -2.69 1.12
CA VAL A 286 -22.78 -3.94 1.89
C VAL A 286 -22.99 -3.62 3.37
N PRO A 287 -24.09 -4.08 3.99
CA PRO A 287 -24.40 -3.81 5.39
C PRO A 287 -23.34 -4.30 6.37
N ALA A 288 -23.00 -3.43 7.32
CA ALA A 288 -21.98 -3.68 8.33
C ALA A 288 -22.56 -4.08 9.68
N PHE A 289 -21.91 -5.04 10.33
CA PHE A 289 -22.21 -5.52 11.66
C PHE A 289 -20.94 -5.52 12.52
N GLU A 290 -21.08 -5.62 13.82
CA GLU A 290 -19.96 -5.74 14.75
C GLU A 290 -20.19 -6.84 15.77
N THR A 291 -19.08 -7.37 16.27
CA THR A 291 -19.04 -8.22 17.45
C THR A 291 -18.13 -7.59 18.49
N GLU A 292 -18.43 -7.80 19.76
CA GLU A 292 -17.51 -7.48 20.86
C GLU A 292 -16.66 -8.70 21.25
N ARG A 293 -16.94 -9.87 20.65
CA ARG A 293 -16.28 -11.13 20.98
C ARG A 293 -15.07 -11.35 20.08
N TYR A 294 -13.89 -11.53 20.68
CA TYR A 294 -12.67 -11.89 19.95
C TYR A 294 -12.74 -13.25 19.27
N ARG A 295 -13.52 -14.18 19.84
CA ARG A 295 -13.78 -15.51 19.30
C ARG A 295 -15.27 -15.66 19.07
N PHE A 296 -15.65 -15.86 17.82
CA PHE A 296 -17.00 -16.27 17.45
C PHE A 296 -16.92 -17.07 16.15
N THR A 297 -17.90 -17.94 15.93
CA THR A 297 -18.06 -18.63 14.64
C THR A 297 -18.61 -17.63 13.65
N PHE A 298 -17.95 -17.46 12.51
CA PHE A 298 -18.44 -16.55 11.47
C PHE A 298 -19.72 -17.12 10.84
N PRO A 299 -20.81 -16.35 10.71
CA PRO A 299 -22.07 -16.85 10.15
C PRO A 299 -21.92 -17.18 8.67
N ALA A 300 -22.48 -18.32 8.25
CA ALA A 300 -22.42 -18.79 6.87
C ALA A 300 -23.30 -17.96 5.93
N ASP A 301 -24.43 -17.46 6.42
CA ASP A 301 -25.42 -16.74 5.63
C ASP A 301 -26.21 -15.72 6.48
N LYS A 302 -27.13 -15.00 5.82
CA LYS A 302 -28.02 -14.02 6.45
C LYS A 302 -28.88 -14.65 7.55
N ASP A 303 -29.39 -15.86 7.36
CA ASP A 303 -30.28 -16.50 8.33
C ASP A 303 -29.55 -16.81 9.63
N GLU A 304 -28.30 -17.27 9.55
CA GLU A 304 -27.43 -17.45 10.70
C GLU A 304 -27.03 -16.11 11.35
N LEU A 305 -26.70 -15.10 10.55
CA LEU A 305 -26.45 -13.74 11.05
C LEU A 305 -27.66 -13.22 11.86
N LEU A 306 -28.89 -13.40 11.37
CA LEU A 306 -30.11 -13.01 12.06
C LEU A 306 -30.30 -13.76 13.39
N LYS A 307 -29.91 -15.04 13.47
CA LYS A 307 -29.89 -15.80 14.74
C LYS A 307 -28.89 -15.20 15.73
N PHE A 308 -27.72 -14.76 15.28
CA PHE A 308 -26.73 -14.11 16.12
C PHE A 308 -27.17 -12.72 16.61
N LEU A 309 -27.84 -11.94 15.77
CA LEU A 309 -28.44 -10.68 16.17
C LEU A 309 -29.50 -10.89 17.27
N LYS A 310 -30.39 -11.89 17.10
CA LYS A 310 -31.41 -12.24 18.10
C LYS A 310 -30.81 -12.68 19.44
N ARG A 311 -29.64 -13.32 19.42
CA ARG A 311 -28.92 -13.81 20.60
C ARG A 311 -28.01 -12.77 21.26
N GLY A 312 -27.92 -11.55 20.72
CA GLY A 312 -26.97 -10.54 21.22
C GLY A 312 -25.50 -10.93 21.06
N VAL A 313 -25.19 -11.72 20.03
CA VAL A 313 -23.80 -12.08 19.67
C VAL A 313 -23.22 -11.05 18.71
N LEU A 314 -24.05 -10.53 17.81
CA LEU A 314 -23.72 -9.48 16.85
C LEU A 314 -24.63 -8.29 17.03
N TYR A 315 -24.18 -7.14 16.55
CA TYR A 315 -24.93 -5.90 16.54
C TYR A 315 -24.79 -5.20 15.18
N THR A 316 -25.70 -4.27 14.88
CA THR A 316 -25.49 -3.36 13.74
C THR A 316 -24.27 -2.48 14.03
N PHE A 317 -23.42 -2.25 13.03
CA PHE A 317 -22.14 -1.58 13.26
C PHE A 317 -22.30 -0.19 13.91
N ARG A 318 -21.51 0.07 14.95
CA ARG A 318 -21.51 1.29 15.76
C ARG A 318 -22.86 1.73 16.33
N TYR A 319 -23.81 0.81 16.51
CA TYR A 319 -25.16 1.17 16.98
C TYR A 319 -25.20 1.97 18.30
N HIS A 320 -24.21 1.75 19.17
CA HIS A 320 -24.11 2.35 20.50
C HIS A 320 -23.31 3.65 20.55
N VAL A 321 -22.57 4.02 19.49
CA VAL A 321 -21.67 5.21 19.49
C VAL A 321 -21.99 6.17 18.33
N TRP A 322 -22.36 5.64 17.17
CA TRP A 322 -22.48 6.39 15.93
C TRP A 322 -23.59 5.83 15.04
N THR A 323 -24.81 5.81 15.57
CA THR A 323 -25.98 5.24 14.87
C THR A 323 -26.27 5.95 13.55
N GLN A 324 -26.11 7.27 13.50
CA GLN A 324 -26.38 8.09 12.31
C GLN A 324 -25.52 7.67 11.11
N GLY A 325 -24.28 7.24 11.34
CA GLY A 325 -23.37 6.83 10.27
C GLY A 325 -23.85 5.65 9.43
N HIS A 326 -24.80 4.85 9.93
CA HIS A 326 -25.34 3.69 9.23
C HIS A 326 -26.87 3.62 9.19
N ALA A 327 -27.57 4.57 9.81
CA ALA A 327 -29.03 4.55 9.97
C ALA A 327 -29.79 4.45 8.64
N ALA A 328 -29.37 5.22 7.61
CA ALA A 328 -30.00 5.22 6.29
C ALA A 328 -29.98 3.86 5.58
N THR A 329 -29.14 2.91 6.03
CA THR A 329 -29.16 1.51 5.54
C THR A 329 -30.50 0.83 5.86
N ASN A 330 -31.28 1.32 6.82
CA ASN A 330 -32.55 0.75 7.24
C ASN A 330 -32.46 -0.76 7.57
N TYR A 331 -31.68 -1.10 8.61
CA TYR A 331 -31.48 -2.49 9.04
C TYR A 331 -32.78 -3.23 9.38
N THR A 332 -33.83 -2.52 9.81
CA THR A 332 -35.15 -3.12 10.06
C THR A 332 -35.78 -3.64 8.77
N TYR A 333 -35.72 -2.85 7.69
CA TYR A 333 -36.14 -3.30 6.36
C TYR A 333 -35.19 -4.38 5.81
N TRP A 334 -33.88 -4.16 5.93
CA TRP A 334 -32.85 -5.11 5.48
C TRP A 334 -33.09 -6.53 5.99
N ARG A 335 -33.43 -6.69 7.27
CA ARG A 335 -33.66 -8.00 7.90
C ARG A 335 -34.74 -8.84 7.20
N ASN A 336 -35.73 -8.19 6.58
CA ASN A 336 -36.92 -8.86 6.04
C ASN A 336 -36.94 -8.91 4.51
N THR A 337 -36.21 -8.04 3.81
CA THR A 337 -36.18 -8.04 2.34
C THR A 337 -35.26 -9.11 1.77
N MET A 338 -35.61 -9.60 0.58
CA MET A 338 -34.77 -10.46 -0.29
C MET A 338 -34.33 -9.74 -1.57
N GLU A 339 -34.84 -8.54 -1.83
CA GLU A 339 -34.49 -7.76 -3.02
C GLU A 339 -33.65 -6.53 -2.66
N PRO A 340 -32.70 -6.14 -3.53
CA PRO A 340 -32.00 -4.87 -3.40
C PRO A 340 -32.96 -3.68 -3.37
N TYR A 341 -32.59 -2.65 -2.62
CA TYR A 341 -33.43 -1.46 -2.47
C TYR A 341 -32.59 -0.20 -2.41
N GLU A 342 -33.13 0.88 -2.99
CA GLU A 342 -32.49 2.19 -2.98
C GLU A 342 -32.76 2.91 -1.65
N VAL A 343 -31.75 3.60 -1.14
CA VAL A 343 -31.84 4.46 0.05
C VAL A 343 -31.37 5.86 -0.30
N SER A 344 -31.93 6.86 0.38
CA SER A 344 -31.45 8.24 0.27
C SER A 344 -30.24 8.43 1.17
N TRP A 345 -29.28 9.24 0.73
CA TRP A 345 -28.19 9.68 1.59
C TRP A 345 -28.72 10.61 2.69
N GLU A 346 -28.17 10.47 3.89
CA GLU A 346 -28.44 11.33 5.04
C GLU A 346 -27.12 11.92 5.56
N PRO A 347 -27.13 13.08 6.24
CA PRO A 347 -25.92 13.61 6.89
C PRO A 347 -25.21 12.55 7.74
N ASP A 348 -23.88 12.57 7.70
CA ASP A 348 -22.99 11.62 8.38
C ASP A 348 -23.02 10.17 7.87
N PHE A 349 -23.88 9.84 6.90
CA PHE A 349 -24.00 8.48 6.37
C PHE A 349 -22.70 8.00 5.71
N GLU A 350 -22.14 6.91 6.22
CA GLU A 350 -20.84 6.37 5.84
C GLU A 350 -20.83 4.82 5.65
N PRO A 351 -21.69 4.26 4.78
CA PRO A 351 -21.74 2.83 4.52
C PRO A 351 -20.45 2.30 3.87
N TYR A 352 -20.30 0.97 3.85
CA TYR A 352 -19.29 0.30 3.05
C TYR A 352 -19.86 0.01 1.67
N ILE A 353 -19.15 0.45 0.64
CA ILE A 353 -19.69 0.52 -0.71
C ILE A 353 -18.79 -0.14 -1.75
N VAL A 354 -19.43 -0.74 -2.74
CA VAL A 354 -18.84 -1.10 -4.03
C VAL A 354 -19.20 -0.02 -5.03
N VAL A 355 -18.20 0.52 -5.72
CA VAL A 355 -18.37 1.54 -6.76
C VAL A 355 -17.49 1.21 -7.96
N SER A 356 -17.81 1.82 -9.10
CA SER A 356 -16.91 1.83 -10.26
C SER A 356 -15.53 2.37 -9.87
N ARG A 357 -14.46 1.82 -10.46
CA ARG A 357 -13.10 2.34 -10.32
C ARG A 357 -12.97 3.78 -10.83
N LEU A 358 -13.89 4.23 -11.69
CA LEU A 358 -13.97 5.60 -12.16
C LEU A 358 -14.55 6.58 -11.12
N ALA A 359 -15.01 6.09 -9.98
CA ALA A 359 -15.45 6.95 -8.87
C ALA A 359 -14.34 7.95 -8.47
N PRO A 360 -14.71 9.15 -8.00
CA PRO A 360 -13.74 10.14 -7.57
C PRO A 360 -12.81 9.60 -6.48
N ARG A 361 -11.70 10.31 -6.27
CA ARG A 361 -10.76 10.02 -5.18
C ARG A 361 -11.22 10.63 -3.87
N TYR A 362 -10.71 10.09 -2.77
CA TYR A 362 -10.87 10.67 -1.44
C TYR A 362 -10.14 12.01 -1.33
N ASP A 363 -10.71 12.96 -0.60
CA ASP A 363 -10.05 14.21 -0.26
C ASP A 363 -8.94 13.97 0.77
N THR A 364 -7.68 14.18 0.36
CA THR A 364 -6.49 13.92 1.17
C THR A 364 -6.24 14.96 2.24
N ARG A 365 -7.05 16.04 2.31
CA ARG A 365 -6.99 17.01 3.42
C ARG A 365 -7.52 16.40 4.73
N PHE A 366 -8.43 15.42 4.65
CA PHE A 366 -8.92 14.67 5.81
C PHE A 366 -7.88 13.60 6.22
N ILE A 367 -7.11 13.94 7.26
CA ILE A 367 -6.03 13.12 7.81
C ILE A 367 -6.34 12.82 9.28
N GLY A 368 -5.99 11.62 9.72
CA GLY A 368 -6.33 11.08 11.03
C GLY A 368 -7.79 10.61 11.10
N PHE A 369 -8.42 10.81 12.25
CA PHE A 369 -9.75 10.32 12.55
C PHE A 369 -10.83 11.40 12.41
N GLY A 370 -11.96 11.04 11.77
CA GLY A 370 -13.13 11.89 11.61
C GLY A 370 -13.26 12.46 10.21
N TRP A 371 -14.50 12.56 9.71
CA TRP A 371 -14.90 13.11 8.40
C TRP A 371 -14.21 12.53 7.14
N ASN A 372 -13.27 11.60 7.28
CA ASN A 372 -12.51 11.04 6.17
C ASN A 372 -13.37 10.22 5.20
N LYS A 373 -14.31 9.40 5.70
CA LYS A 373 -15.24 8.60 4.89
C LYS A 373 -16.52 9.39 4.59
N VAL A 374 -17.06 10.12 5.57
CA VAL A 374 -18.24 11.00 5.38
C VAL A 374 -18.04 11.99 4.22
N SER A 375 -16.88 12.64 4.12
CA SER A 375 -16.58 13.57 3.02
C SER A 375 -16.59 12.88 1.65
N TYR A 376 -16.11 11.64 1.57
CA TYR A 376 -16.14 10.85 0.34
C TYR A 376 -17.58 10.53 -0.09
N LEU A 377 -18.42 10.07 0.84
CA LEU A 377 -19.83 9.78 0.56
C LEU A 377 -20.62 11.06 0.20
N THR A 378 -20.31 12.17 0.86
CA THR A 378 -20.86 13.49 0.52
C THR A 378 -20.51 13.87 -0.92
N HIS A 379 -19.25 13.68 -1.33
CA HIS A 379 -18.81 13.94 -2.70
C HIS A 379 -19.56 13.07 -3.72
N LEU A 380 -19.72 11.77 -3.46
CA LEU A 380 -20.50 10.87 -4.31
C LEU A 380 -21.97 11.33 -4.42
N THR A 381 -22.57 11.76 -3.31
CA THR A 381 -23.96 12.26 -3.28
C THR A 381 -24.11 13.50 -4.17
N VAL A 382 -23.20 14.47 -4.06
CA VAL A 382 -23.19 15.68 -4.91
C VAL A 382 -23.04 15.34 -6.39
N LEU A 383 -22.35 14.25 -6.72
CA LEU A 383 -22.23 13.75 -8.09
C LEU A 383 -23.46 12.99 -8.58
N ASN A 384 -24.53 12.87 -7.77
CA ASN A 384 -25.77 12.13 -8.03
C ASN A 384 -25.58 10.61 -8.11
N TYR A 385 -24.77 10.03 -7.21
CA TYR A 385 -24.73 8.58 -7.05
C TYR A 385 -26.02 8.05 -6.40
N LYS A 386 -26.50 6.92 -6.91
CA LYS A 386 -27.58 6.13 -6.28
C LYS A 386 -26.99 5.12 -5.29
N TYR A 387 -27.67 4.94 -4.17
CA TYR A 387 -27.24 4.04 -3.10
C TYR A 387 -28.17 2.83 -3.03
N ILE A 388 -27.69 1.65 -3.40
CA ILE A 388 -28.49 0.42 -3.44
C ILE A 388 -27.99 -0.54 -2.38
N VAL A 389 -28.81 -0.86 -1.39
CA VAL A 389 -28.47 -1.81 -0.33
C VAL A 389 -28.69 -3.25 -0.81
N LEU A 390 -27.69 -4.10 -0.62
CA LEU A 390 -27.73 -5.50 -1.00
C LEU A 390 -28.33 -6.37 0.14
N PRO A 391 -29.38 -7.18 -0.14
CA PRO A 391 -30.22 -7.78 0.89
C PRO A 391 -29.62 -9.00 1.58
N ASP A 392 -28.69 -9.71 0.95
CA ASP A 392 -28.09 -10.99 1.39
C ASP A 392 -26.56 -10.90 1.49
N THR A 393 -26.05 -9.69 1.69
CA THR A 393 -24.63 -9.43 1.90
C THR A 393 -24.38 -8.83 3.27
N PHE A 394 -23.26 -9.18 3.87
CA PHE A 394 -22.81 -8.53 5.09
C PHE A 394 -21.29 -8.59 5.27
N ILE A 395 -20.80 -7.67 6.09
CA ILE A 395 -19.43 -7.65 6.61
C ILE A 395 -19.49 -7.52 8.14
N ILE A 396 -18.50 -8.06 8.83
CA ILE A 396 -18.43 -8.03 10.30
C ILE A 396 -17.12 -7.40 10.75
N HIS A 397 -17.23 -6.30 11.49
CA HIS A 397 -16.12 -5.65 12.19
C HIS A 397 -15.65 -6.49 13.37
N ARG A 398 -14.34 -6.63 13.50
CA ARG A 398 -13.71 -7.34 14.62
C ARG A 398 -13.24 -6.37 15.71
N PRO A 399 -13.33 -6.75 17.00
CA PRO A 399 -12.76 -5.97 18.08
C PRO A 399 -11.27 -5.73 17.86
N HIS A 400 -10.86 -4.47 17.98
CA HIS A 400 -9.46 -4.06 17.93
C HIS A 400 -9.23 -2.90 18.89
N ALA A 401 -7.96 -2.69 19.27
CA ALA A 401 -7.59 -1.55 20.10
C ALA A 401 -7.85 -0.22 19.36
N PRO A 402 -8.29 0.85 20.04
CA PRO A 402 -8.47 2.16 19.43
C PRO A 402 -7.12 2.72 18.92
N SER A 403 -7.16 3.46 17.81
CA SER A 403 -5.98 4.14 17.30
C SER A 403 -5.60 5.37 18.13
N LEU A 404 -4.37 5.87 17.96
CA LEU A 404 -3.95 7.12 18.60
C LEU A 404 -4.80 8.31 18.13
N ASP A 405 -5.17 8.36 16.86
CA ASP A 405 -5.92 9.48 16.29
C ASP A 405 -7.37 9.56 16.78
N ILE A 406 -8.05 8.42 17.03
CA ILE A 406 -9.37 8.46 17.69
C ILE A 406 -9.25 8.93 19.14
N GLY A 407 -8.14 8.59 19.82
CA GLY A 407 -7.79 9.13 21.12
C GLY A 407 -7.67 10.66 21.08
N LYS A 408 -6.83 11.19 20.17
CA LYS A 408 -6.67 12.63 19.93
C LYS A 408 -8.01 13.31 19.61
N PHE A 409 -8.81 12.75 18.71
CA PHE A 409 -10.12 13.31 18.37
C PHE A 409 -11.05 13.45 19.58
N ARG A 410 -11.04 12.48 20.50
CA ARG A 410 -11.88 12.48 21.70
C ARG A 410 -11.40 13.47 22.76
N THR A 411 -10.09 13.62 22.94
CA THR A 411 -9.53 14.41 24.05
C THR A 411 -9.11 15.83 23.66
N ASP A 412 -8.68 16.05 22.42
CA ASP A 412 -8.10 17.31 21.97
C ASP A 412 -9.12 18.22 21.26
N SER A 413 -9.40 19.38 21.87
CA SER A 413 -10.30 20.39 21.29
C SER A 413 -9.71 21.10 20.07
N ILE A 414 -8.38 21.25 19.99
CA ILE A 414 -7.69 21.86 18.85
C ILE A 414 -7.83 20.94 17.64
N TYR A 415 -7.63 19.63 17.84
CA TYR A 415 -7.84 18.62 16.80
C TYR A 415 -9.23 18.76 16.15
N ARG A 416 -10.29 18.81 16.97
CA ARG A 416 -11.67 18.98 16.50
C ARG A 416 -11.90 20.33 15.82
N SER A 417 -11.30 21.40 16.33
CA SER A 417 -11.38 22.73 15.70
C SER A 417 -10.72 22.75 14.32
N CYS A 418 -9.57 22.11 14.18
CA CYS A 418 -8.84 22.01 12.92
C CYS A 418 -9.61 21.16 11.90
N LEU A 419 -10.17 20.02 12.31
CA LEU A 419 -11.01 19.21 11.43
C LEU A 419 -12.23 19.99 10.92
N LYS A 420 -12.94 20.70 11.81
CA LYS A 420 -14.07 21.57 11.45
C LYS A 420 -13.73 22.69 10.47
N LYS A 421 -12.47 23.14 10.42
CA LYS A 421 -12.02 24.13 9.42
C LYS A 421 -11.88 23.53 8.03
N ILE A 422 -11.66 22.22 7.91
CA ILE A 422 -11.55 21.50 6.64
C ILE A 422 -12.95 21.14 6.09
N GLU A 423 -13.91 20.93 7.00
CA GLU A 423 -15.32 20.68 6.67
C GLU A 423 -16.02 21.88 5.99
N ARG A 424 -15.57 23.10 6.30
CA ARG A 424 -16.08 24.36 5.72
C ARG A 424 -15.41 24.66 4.38
#